data_AF-A0A847LCC0-F1
#
_entry.id   AF-A0A847LCC0-F1
#
_cell.length_a   1.000
_cell.length_b   1.000
_cell.length_c   1.000
_cell.angle_alpha   90.00
_cell.angle_beta   90.00
_cell.angle_gamma   90.00
#
_symmetry.space_group_name_H-M   'P 1'
#
loop_
_entity.id
_entity.type
_entity.pdbx_description
1 polymer ?
#
loop_
_entity_poly.entity_id
_entity_poly.type
_entity_poly.pdbx_seq_one_letter_code
_entity_poly.pdbx_strand_id
1 'polypeptide(L)'
;MGNPETRPCPFCAEPILAEAKKCRHCQSMLVDDRGRPFVVGVAGGDGASPRPDAAGRAAAGAPPPPRPSLWSLMLANLLCPGLGTWRLGRRLRGFVIGAGLILAVLLYAQEALPIYAKVMQDALRGHMRAFSADQQAALDAIVWHQVAIGLFLYSFVDVWLVHRETR
;
A
#
# COMPACT_ATOMS: atom_id res chain seq x y z
N MET A 1 36.83 5.18 -35.02
CA MET A 1 35.48 4.68 -34.69
C MET A 1 34.98 5.53 -33.55
N GLY A 2 34.04 6.46 -33.81
CA GLY A 2 33.52 7.35 -32.77
C GLY A 2 32.72 6.55 -31.74
N ASN A 3 32.97 6.78 -30.46
CA ASN A 3 32.17 6.19 -29.38
C ASN A 3 30.79 6.88 -29.43
N PRO A 4 29.66 6.15 -29.44
CA PRO A 4 28.35 6.79 -29.46
C PRO A 4 28.19 7.68 -28.23
N GLU A 5 27.80 8.93 -28.46
CA GLU A 5 27.55 9.89 -27.38
C GLU A 5 26.43 9.36 -26.49
N THR A 6 26.69 9.34 -25.18
CA THR A 6 25.71 8.95 -24.17
C THR A 6 25.31 10.15 -23.34
N ARG A 7 24.06 10.18 -22.89
CA ARG A 7 23.50 11.19 -22.01
C ARG A 7 22.78 10.52 -20.84
N PRO A 8 22.65 11.16 -19.66
CA PRO A 8 21.86 10.61 -18.58
C PRO A 8 20.36 10.65 -18.91
N CYS A 9 19.64 9.59 -18.56
CA CYS A 9 18.19 9.54 -18.71
C CYS A 9 17.53 10.58 -17.79
N PRO A 10 16.63 11.44 -18.29
CA PRO A 10 15.95 12.45 -17.47
C PRO A 10 15.03 11.87 -16.39
N PHE A 11 14.75 10.57 -16.43
CA PHE A 11 13.81 9.90 -15.51
C PHE A 11 14.49 9.02 -14.46
N CYS A 12 15.56 8.31 -14.82
CA CYS A 12 16.27 7.38 -13.91
C CYS A 12 17.76 7.68 -13.75
N ALA A 13 18.29 8.72 -14.41
CA ALA A 13 19.70 9.13 -14.39
C ALA A 13 20.72 8.11 -14.93
N GLU A 14 20.30 6.92 -15.38
CA GLU A 14 21.19 5.94 -16.00
C GLU A 14 21.67 6.39 -17.40
N PRO A 15 22.89 6.00 -17.81
CA PRO A 15 23.47 6.39 -19.10
C PRO A 15 22.72 5.71 -20.26
N ILE A 16 22.27 6.51 -21.21
CA ILE A 16 21.55 6.08 -22.41
C ILE A 16 22.21 6.68 -23.65
N LEU A 17 21.98 6.08 -24.82
CA LEU A 17 22.41 6.66 -26.10
C LEU A 17 21.73 8.02 -26.31
N ALA A 18 22.47 9.01 -26.83
CA ALA A 18 21.93 10.35 -27.09
C ALA A 18 20.65 10.31 -27.96
N GLU A 19 20.64 9.42 -28.95
CA GLU A 19 19.54 9.20 -29.90
C GLU A 19 18.43 8.24 -29.42
N ALA A 20 18.51 7.74 -28.18
CA ALA A 20 17.52 6.80 -27.67
C ALA A 20 16.12 7.45 -27.61
N LYS A 21 15.12 6.80 -28.22
CA LYS A 21 13.69 7.18 -28.11
C LYS A 21 13.02 6.62 -26.85
N LYS A 22 13.58 5.54 -26.30
CA LYS A 22 13.07 4.86 -25.10
C LYS A 22 14.25 4.45 -24.22
N CYS A 23 14.16 4.72 -22.93
CA CYS A 23 15.18 4.28 -21.97
C CYS A 23 15.11 2.75 -21.79
N ARG A 24 16.24 2.04 -21.87
CA ARG A 24 16.27 0.57 -21.64
C ARG A 24 16.00 0.19 -20.19
N HIS A 25 16.33 1.07 -19.26
CA HIS A 25 16.30 0.77 -17.83
C HIS A 25 14.92 1.03 -17.21
N CYS A 26 14.40 2.25 -17.33
CA CYS A 26 13.09 2.62 -16.78
C CYS A 26 11.95 2.52 -17.80
N GLN A 27 12.25 2.20 -19.06
CA GLN A 27 11.26 2.05 -20.15
C GLN A 27 10.43 3.31 -20.47
N SER A 28 10.84 4.49 -20.00
CA SER A 28 10.19 5.74 -20.36
C SER A 28 10.50 6.17 -21.79
N MET A 29 9.55 6.85 -22.43
CA MET A 29 9.74 7.50 -23.73
C MET A 29 10.46 8.82 -23.53
N LEU A 30 11.47 9.07 -24.36
CA LEU A 30 12.34 10.27 -24.30
C LEU A 30 11.96 11.30 -25.38
N VAL A 31 10.80 11.10 -26.00
CA VAL A 31 10.21 11.94 -27.04
C VAL A 31 8.83 12.42 -26.59
N ASP A 32 8.47 13.65 -26.93
CA ASP A 32 7.11 14.17 -26.73
C ASP A 32 6.12 13.62 -27.79
N ASP A 33 4.83 13.92 -27.63
CA ASP A 33 3.77 13.49 -28.58
C ASP A 33 3.94 14.06 -30.00
N ARG A 34 4.85 15.03 -30.17
CA ARG A 34 5.23 15.64 -31.46
C ARG A 34 6.54 15.09 -32.01
N GLY A 35 7.12 14.07 -31.36
CA GLY A 35 8.35 13.41 -31.77
C GLY A 35 9.64 14.16 -31.44
N ARG A 36 9.60 15.22 -30.62
CA ARG A 36 10.77 16.01 -30.24
C ARG A 36 11.48 15.38 -29.04
N PRO A 37 12.81 15.25 -29.07
CA PRO A 37 13.56 14.71 -27.94
C PRO A 37 13.50 15.65 -26.74
N PHE A 38 13.39 15.08 -25.54
CA PHE A 38 13.47 15.82 -24.28
C PHE A 38 14.93 16.29 -24.08
N VAL A 39 15.18 17.58 -24.29
CA VAL A 39 16.49 18.20 -24.08
C VAL A 39 16.49 18.76 -22.65
N VAL A 40 17.20 18.11 -21.73
CA VAL A 40 17.44 18.69 -20.40
C VAL A 40 18.52 19.74 -20.58
N GLY A 41 18.10 21.00 -20.62
CA GLY A 41 19.00 22.14 -20.69
C GLY A 41 19.90 22.17 -19.46
N VAL A 42 21.20 22.12 -19.70
CA VAL A 42 22.23 22.46 -18.72
C VAL A 42 22.00 23.91 -18.30
N ALA A 43 22.05 24.17 -16.99
CA ALA A 43 21.73 25.44 -16.36
C ALA A 43 22.43 26.65 -17.00
N GLY A 44 21.66 27.71 -17.24
CA GLY A 44 22.20 29.04 -17.54
C GLY A 44 21.10 30.10 -17.68
N GLY A 45 21.04 31.03 -16.72
CA GLY A 45 20.52 32.39 -16.92
C GLY A 45 19.17 32.76 -16.28
N ASP A 46 19.24 33.24 -15.03
CA ASP A 46 18.60 34.43 -14.44
C ASP A 46 17.23 34.92 -14.92
N GLY A 47 16.27 35.07 -13.98
CA GLY A 47 15.27 36.14 -14.08
C GLY A 47 13.89 35.89 -13.45
N ALA A 48 13.64 36.60 -12.35
CA ALA A 48 12.35 37.12 -11.86
C ALA A 48 11.47 36.30 -10.89
N SER A 49 11.14 37.00 -9.80
CA SER A 49 10.47 36.66 -8.54
C SER A 49 8.93 36.43 -8.66
N PRO A 50 8.24 36.02 -7.56
CA PRO A 50 6.97 35.31 -7.60
C PRO A 50 5.72 36.21 -7.59
N ARG A 51 4.61 35.70 -8.10
CA ARG A 51 3.26 36.22 -7.85
C ARG A 51 2.55 35.31 -6.82
N PRO A 52 1.95 35.86 -5.76
CA PRO A 52 0.92 35.17 -4.99
C PRO A 52 -0.40 35.24 -5.80
N ASP A 53 -1.38 34.43 -5.43
CA ASP A 53 -2.76 34.40 -5.99
C ASP A 53 -3.01 33.38 -7.12
N ALA A 54 -3.02 32.10 -6.75
CA ALA A 54 -3.90 31.11 -7.36
C ALA A 54 -4.10 29.90 -6.43
N ALA A 55 -5.00 30.04 -5.45
CA ALA A 55 -5.60 28.89 -4.81
C ALA A 55 -6.34 28.05 -5.87
N GLY A 56 -5.94 26.78 -6.02
CA GLY A 56 -6.75 25.78 -6.70
C GLY A 56 -6.48 25.59 -8.20
N ARG A 57 -5.29 25.06 -8.55
CA ARG A 57 -5.15 24.16 -9.71
C ARG A 57 -4.07 23.14 -9.38
N ALA A 58 -4.47 21.88 -9.43
CA ALA A 58 -3.63 20.71 -9.22
C ALA A 58 -2.30 20.84 -9.98
N ALA A 59 -1.23 20.37 -9.35
CA ALA A 59 0.09 20.22 -9.93
C ALA A 59 0.02 19.32 -11.19
N ALA A 60 -0.33 19.92 -12.33
CA ALA A 60 -0.30 19.32 -13.65
C ALA A 60 1.14 19.43 -14.16
N GLY A 61 1.96 18.42 -13.84
CA GLY A 61 3.37 18.38 -14.23
C GLY A 61 4.19 17.40 -13.40
N ALA A 62 3.70 16.97 -12.23
CA ALA A 62 4.29 15.84 -11.54
C ALA A 62 3.96 14.55 -12.32
N PRO A 63 4.97 13.71 -12.67
CA PRO A 63 4.69 12.40 -13.22
C PRO A 63 3.80 11.63 -12.23
N PRO A 64 2.80 10.87 -12.71
CA PRO A 64 1.97 10.07 -11.83
C PRO A 64 2.89 9.17 -11.00
N PRO A 65 2.65 9.05 -9.67
CA PRO A 65 3.50 8.23 -8.81
C PRO A 65 3.59 6.81 -9.38
N PRO A 66 4.77 6.16 -9.28
CA PRO A 66 4.94 4.80 -9.78
C PRO A 66 3.85 3.90 -9.20
N ARG A 67 3.15 3.18 -10.08
CA ARG A 67 2.06 2.29 -9.67
C ARG A 67 2.63 1.26 -8.68
N PRO A 68 2.03 1.08 -7.49
CA PRO A 68 2.54 0.12 -6.52
C PRO A 68 2.48 -1.29 -7.09
N SER A 69 3.53 -2.08 -6.83
CA SER A 69 3.53 -3.49 -7.18
C SER A 69 2.48 -4.25 -6.36
N LEU A 70 1.93 -5.34 -6.90
CA LEU A 70 0.98 -6.20 -6.19
C LEU A 70 1.53 -6.62 -4.82
N TRP A 71 2.82 -6.95 -4.76
CA TRP A 71 3.48 -7.34 -3.52
C TRP A 71 3.48 -6.23 -2.46
N SER A 72 3.72 -4.98 -2.87
CA SER A 72 3.65 -3.83 -1.96
C SER A 72 2.24 -3.65 -1.39
N LEU A 73 1.21 -3.93 -2.19
CA LEU A 73 -0.19 -3.85 -1.74
C LEU A 73 -0.54 -4.98 -0.77
N MET A 74 -0.04 -6.20 -1.01
CA MET A 74 -0.22 -7.34 -0.11
C MET A 74 0.47 -7.12 1.24
N LEU A 75 1.69 -6.59 1.25
CA LEU A 75 2.40 -6.23 2.48
C LEU A 75 1.67 -5.12 3.26
N ALA A 76 1.15 -4.11 2.56
CA ALA A 76 0.35 -3.07 3.21
C ALA A 76 -0.91 -3.66 3.86
N ASN A 77 -1.56 -4.62 3.19
CA ASN A 77 -2.75 -5.31 3.71
C ASN A 77 -2.43 -6.25 4.90
N LEU A 78 -1.24 -6.86 4.91
CA LEU A 78 -0.76 -7.66 6.03
C LEU A 78 -0.53 -6.81 7.28
N LEU A 79 0.03 -5.60 7.12
CA LEU A 79 0.25 -4.67 8.23
C LEU A 79 -1.07 -4.12 8.78
N CYS A 80 -1.96 -3.71 7.88
CA CYS A 80 -3.25 -3.15 8.22
C CYS A 80 -4.29 -3.58 7.17
N PRO A 81 -5.21 -4.48 7.53
CA PRO A 81 -6.24 -4.97 6.63
C PRO A 81 -7.08 -3.82 6.06
N GLY A 82 -7.17 -3.73 4.74
CA GLY A 82 -7.82 -2.64 4.01
C GLY A 82 -6.89 -1.51 3.55
N LEU A 83 -5.64 -1.45 4.02
CA LEU A 83 -4.67 -0.43 3.60
C LEU A 83 -4.24 -0.61 2.13
N GLY A 84 -4.17 -1.85 1.65
CA GLY A 84 -3.89 -2.15 0.24
C GLY A 84 -4.91 -1.51 -0.70
N THR A 85 -6.20 -1.72 -0.44
CA THR A 85 -7.30 -1.15 -1.23
C THR A 85 -7.37 0.37 -1.12
N TRP A 86 -7.00 0.92 0.05
CA TRP A 86 -6.89 2.35 0.27
C TRP A 86 -5.83 2.99 -0.64
N ARG A 87 -4.64 2.37 -0.78
CA ARG A 87 -3.55 2.87 -1.65
C ARG A 87 -3.90 2.85 -3.13
N LEU A 88 -4.85 2.00 -3.56
CA LEU A 88 -5.39 1.97 -4.93
C LEU A 88 -6.46 3.04 -5.19
N GLY A 89 -6.73 3.93 -4.24
CA GLY A 89 -7.69 5.03 -4.38
C GLY A 89 -9.10 4.69 -3.93
N ARG A 90 -9.42 3.42 -3.60
CA ARG A 90 -10.74 3.00 -3.10
C ARG A 90 -10.82 3.09 -1.58
N ARG A 91 -10.72 4.31 -1.07
CA ARG A 91 -10.63 4.61 0.38
C ARG A 91 -11.79 4.01 1.19
N LEU A 92 -13.03 4.16 0.71
CA LEU A 92 -14.22 3.70 1.41
C LEU A 92 -14.25 2.17 1.59
N ARG A 93 -13.88 1.42 0.54
CA ARG A 93 -13.81 -0.06 0.61
C ARG A 93 -12.76 -0.52 1.62
N GLY A 94 -11.55 0.04 1.54
CA GLY A 94 -10.48 -0.26 2.49
C GLY A 94 -10.87 0.04 3.93
N PHE A 95 -11.52 1.19 4.15
CA PHE A 95 -12.02 1.57 5.48
C PHE A 95 -13.08 0.61 6.02
N VAL A 96 -14.06 0.20 5.20
CA VAL A 96 -15.11 -0.74 5.64
C VAL A 96 -14.53 -2.09 6.03
N ILE A 97 -13.57 -2.62 5.26
CA ILE A 97 -12.90 -3.90 5.58
C ILE A 97 -12.09 -3.77 6.87
N GLY A 98 -11.29 -2.70 7.00
CA GLY A 98 -10.47 -2.47 8.19
C GLY A 98 -11.31 -2.25 9.45
N ALA A 99 -12.35 -1.42 9.38
CA ALA A 99 -13.27 -1.16 10.49
C ALA A 99 -14.05 -2.43 10.88
N GLY A 100 -14.51 -3.21 9.91
CA GLY A 100 -15.18 -4.49 10.17
C GLY A 100 -14.28 -5.49 10.88
N LEU A 101 -12.99 -5.55 10.53
CA LEU A 101 -12.04 -6.44 11.19
C LEU A 101 -11.75 -5.99 12.61
N ILE A 102 -11.49 -4.70 12.81
CA ILE A 102 -11.27 -4.13 14.15
C ILE A 102 -12.49 -4.42 15.03
N LEU A 103 -13.70 -4.19 14.52
CA LEU A 103 -14.92 -4.48 15.24
C LEU A 103 -15.04 -5.97 15.61
N ALA A 104 -14.80 -6.88 14.67
CA ALA A 104 -14.84 -8.32 14.93
C ALA A 104 -13.84 -8.74 16.02
N VAL A 105 -12.62 -8.19 15.98
CA VAL A 105 -11.59 -8.46 17.01
C VAL A 105 -11.99 -7.89 18.37
N LEU A 106 -12.58 -6.70 18.41
CA LEU A 106 -13.07 -6.10 19.65
C LEU A 106 -14.22 -6.91 20.26
N LEU A 107 -15.16 -7.38 19.45
CA LEU A 107 -16.27 -8.24 19.89
C LEU A 107 -15.75 -9.59 20.40
N TYR A 108 -14.79 -10.20 19.70
CA TYR A 108 -14.08 -11.38 20.20
C TYR A 108 -13.43 -11.11 21.56
N ALA A 109 -12.71 -10.00 21.70
CA ALA A 109 -12.05 -9.65 22.96
C ALA A 109 -13.07 -9.48 24.10
N GLN A 110 -14.21 -8.82 23.84
CA GLN A 110 -15.27 -8.64 24.83
C GLN A 110 -15.82 -9.97 25.35
N GLU A 111 -16.04 -10.95 24.48
CA GLU A 111 -16.54 -12.28 24.87
C GLU A 111 -15.45 -13.15 25.53
N ALA A 112 -14.19 -12.99 25.13
CA ALA A 112 -13.07 -13.75 25.67
C ALA A 112 -12.57 -13.23 27.04
N LEU A 113 -12.78 -11.95 27.35
CA LEU A 113 -12.38 -11.32 28.62
C LEU A 113 -12.78 -12.11 29.89
N PRO A 114 -14.04 -12.55 30.08
CA PRO A 114 -14.42 -13.31 31.27
C PRO A 114 -13.69 -14.65 31.39
N ILE A 115 -13.33 -15.28 30.26
CA ILE A 115 -12.59 -16.55 30.25
C ILE A 115 -11.15 -16.30 30.71
N TYR A 116 -10.49 -15.28 30.16
CA TYR A 116 -9.14 -14.89 30.59
C TYR A 116 -9.09 -14.46 32.06
N ALA A 117 -10.11 -13.75 32.55
CA ALA A 117 -10.19 -13.35 33.96
C ALA A 117 -10.19 -14.56 34.90
N LYS A 118 -10.93 -15.62 34.56
CA LYS A 118 -10.94 -16.87 35.34
C LYS A 118 -9.59 -17.57 35.32
N VAL A 119 -8.98 -17.71 34.14
CA VAL A 119 -7.65 -18.32 33.99
C VAL A 119 -6.60 -17.55 34.80
N MET A 120 -6.64 -16.21 34.75
CA MET A 120 -5.73 -15.36 35.51
C MET A 120 -5.94 -15.54 37.03
N GLN A 121 -7.19 -15.61 37.50
CA GLN A 121 -7.50 -15.86 38.91
C GLN A 121 -7.02 -17.23 39.39
N ASP A 122 -7.16 -18.27 38.56
CA ASP A 122 -6.67 -19.61 38.88
C ASP A 122 -5.14 -19.67 38.90
N ALA A 123 -4.47 -18.99 37.97
CA ALA A 123 -3.02 -18.85 37.96
C ALA A 123 -2.51 -18.13 39.21
N LEU A 124 -3.17 -17.05 39.64
CA LEU A 124 -2.82 -16.32 40.87
C LEU A 124 -3.00 -17.17 42.14
N ARG A 125 -3.86 -18.19 42.11
CA ARG A 125 -4.03 -19.17 43.21
C ARG A 125 -2.97 -20.27 43.22
N GLY A 126 -1.97 -20.20 42.34
CA GLY A 126 -0.90 -21.20 42.21
C GLY A 126 -1.26 -22.40 41.34
N HIS A 127 -2.43 -22.39 40.69
CA HIS A 127 -2.79 -23.41 39.71
C HIS A 127 -2.29 -23.00 38.32
N MET A 128 -0.99 -23.13 38.09
CA MET A 128 -0.38 -22.99 36.76
C MET A 128 -0.77 -24.20 35.90
N ARG A 129 -2.00 -24.22 35.40
CA ARG A 129 -2.44 -25.19 34.40
C ARG A 129 -2.62 -24.49 33.05
N ALA A 130 -2.30 -25.21 31.98
CA ALA A 130 -2.73 -24.82 30.64
C ALA A 130 -4.26 -24.69 30.61
N PHE A 131 -4.78 -23.96 29.61
CA PHE A 131 -6.22 -23.85 29.37
C PHE A 131 -6.88 -25.23 29.50
N SER A 132 -7.89 -25.32 30.35
CA SER A 132 -8.68 -26.55 30.44
C SER A 132 -9.40 -26.80 29.11
N ALA A 133 -9.70 -28.07 28.80
CA ALA A 133 -10.40 -28.45 27.58
C ALA A 133 -11.74 -27.69 27.44
N ASP A 134 -12.45 -27.49 28.55
CA ASP A 134 -13.71 -26.74 28.59
C ASP A 134 -13.51 -25.25 28.24
N GLN A 135 -12.43 -24.63 28.73
CA GLN A 135 -12.10 -23.24 28.40
C GLN A 135 -11.68 -23.10 26.93
N GLN A 136 -10.94 -24.06 26.40
CA GLN A 136 -10.56 -24.07 24.98
C GLN A 136 -11.80 -24.21 24.09
N ALA A 137 -12.69 -25.15 24.41
CA ALA A 137 -13.95 -25.33 23.69
C ALA A 137 -14.84 -24.07 23.76
N ALA A 138 -14.84 -23.37 24.90
CA ALA A 138 -15.55 -22.10 25.03
C ALA A 138 -14.94 -20.98 24.16
N LEU A 139 -13.61 -20.92 24.02
CA LEU A 139 -12.94 -19.99 23.11
C LEU A 139 -13.26 -20.31 21.64
N ASP A 140 -13.18 -21.59 21.28
CA ASP A 140 -13.44 -22.07 19.92
C ASP A 140 -14.91 -21.90 19.52
N ALA A 141 -15.83 -21.80 20.47
CA ALA A 141 -17.25 -21.50 20.22
C ALA A 141 -17.52 -20.02 19.88
N ILE A 142 -16.57 -19.10 20.13
CA ILE A 142 -16.78 -17.66 19.90
C ILE A 142 -16.76 -17.36 18.39
N VAL A 143 -17.91 -17.12 17.77
CA VAL A 143 -18.02 -16.95 16.31
C VAL A 143 -17.14 -15.81 15.76
N TRP A 144 -16.87 -14.77 16.55
CA TRP A 144 -16.14 -13.57 16.11
C TRP A 144 -14.71 -13.83 15.63
N HIS A 145 -14.01 -14.83 16.16
CA HIS A 145 -12.65 -15.13 15.66
C HIS A 145 -12.70 -15.72 14.23
N GLN A 146 -13.69 -16.56 13.93
CA GLN A 146 -13.91 -17.09 12.59
C GLN A 146 -14.28 -15.98 11.60
N VAL A 147 -15.14 -15.05 12.03
CA VAL A 147 -15.50 -13.86 11.24
C VAL A 147 -14.25 -13.01 10.98
N ALA A 148 -13.42 -12.77 11.99
CA ALA A 148 -12.19 -11.99 11.83
C ALA A 148 -11.21 -12.67 10.85
N ILE A 149 -11.00 -13.98 10.97
CA ILE A 149 -10.15 -14.75 10.04
C ILE A 149 -10.72 -14.69 8.61
N GLY A 150 -12.03 -14.92 8.44
CA GLY A 150 -12.69 -14.86 7.15
C GLY A 150 -12.57 -13.48 6.50
N LEU A 151 -12.80 -12.41 7.27
CA LEU A 151 -12.68 -11.03 6.79
C LEU A 151 -11.23 -10.66 6.47
N PHE A 152 -10.28 -11.14 7.26
CA PHE A 152 -8.86 -10.97 7.00
C PHE A 152 -8.46 -11.63 5.67
N LEU A 153 -8.82 -12.89 5.44
CA LEU A 153 -8.54 -13.58 4.17
C LEU A 153 -9.25 -12.89 3.00
N TYR A 154 -10.50 -12.50 3.18
CA TYR A 154 -11.27 -11.75 2.17
C TYR A 154 -10.57 -10.44 1.78
N SER A 155 -9.91 -9.75 2.71
CA SER A 155 -9.18 -8.51 2.40
C SER A 155 -8.07 -8.72 1.36
N PHE A 156 -7.40 -9.88 1.34
CA PHE A 156 -6.39 -10.18 0.30
C PHE A 156 -7.04 -10.42 -1.06
N VAL A 157 -8.18 -11.11 -1.08
CA VAL A 157 -8.96 -11.33 -2.31
C VAL A 157 -9.46 -9.99 -2.87
N ASP A 158 -9.95 -9.09 -2.02
CA ASP A 158 -10.37 -7.73 -2.41
C ASP A 158 -9.21 -6.94 -3.02
N VAL A 159 -8.03 -6.92 -2.39
CA VAL A 159 -6.85 -6.25 -2.95
C VAL A 159 -6.46 -6.85 -4.31
N TRP A 160 -6.51 -8.17 -4.47
CA TRP A 160 -6.21 -8.84 -5.74
C TRP A 160 -7.21 -8.47 -6.84
N LEU A 161 -8.51 -8.49 -6.54
CA LEU A 161 -9.57 -8.09 -7.47
C LEU A 161 -9.44 -6.63 -7.89
N VAL A 162 -9.25 -5.72 -6.92
CA VAL A 162 -9.11 -4.29 -7.21
C VAL A 162 -7.83 -4.02 -8.03
N HIS A 163 -6.72 -4.70 -7.73
CA HIS A 163 -5.49 -4.58 -8.52
C HIS A 163 -5.70 -5.05 -9.97
N ARG A 164 -6.46 -6.13 -10.18
CA ARG A 164 -6.80 -6.64 -11.52
C ARG A 164 -7.67 -5.66 -12.31
N GLU A 165 -8.64 -5.01 -11.68
CA GLU A 165 -9.48 -3.98 -12.32
C GLU A 165 -8.68 -2.74 -12.74
N THR A 166 -7.56 -2.45 -12.07
CA THR A 166 -6.70 -1.29 -12.38
C THR A 166 -5.62 -1.53 -13.45
N ARG A 167 -5.53 -2.76 -13.99
CA ARG A 167 -4.64 -3.10 -15.12
C ARG A 167 -5.40 -3.10 -16.43
#